data_AF-A0A527VLE5-F1
#
_entry.id   AF-A0A527VLE5-F1
#
_cell.length_a   1.000
_cell.length_b   1.000
_cell.length_c   1.000
_cell.angle_alpha   90.00
_cell.angle_beta   90.00
_cell.angle_gamma   90.00
#
_symmetry.space_group_name_H-M   'P 1'
#
loop_
_entity.id
_entity.type
_entity.pdbx_description
1 polymer ?
#
loop_
_entity_poly.entity_id
_entity_poly.type
_entity_poly.pdbx_seq_one_letter_code
_entity_poly.pdbx_strand_id
1 'polypeptide(L)' 'ALGVEAKAEKLAVETDAKLTAAESQTASIKERKRVLFVLSTQGGKILAAGSDTAADGIIKLAGGKNLAALGR' A
#
# COMPACT_ATOMS: atom_id res chain seq x y z
N ALA A 1 -0.59 19.44 19.12
CA ALA A 1 -1.66 18.93 18.21
C ALA A 1 -2.67 20.04 17.95
N LEU A 2 -3.54 19.89 16.94
CA LEU A 2 -4.37 20.98 16.37
C LEU A 2 -5.70 21.27 17.09
N GLY A 3 -6.06 20.54 18.16
CA GLY A 3 -7.28 20.79 18.95
C GLY A 3 -8.61 20.56 18.19
N VAL A 4 -8.63 19.59 17.28
CA VAL A 4 -9.76 19.30 16.37
C VAL A 4 -10.14 17.82 16.42
N GLU A 5 -10.33 17.29 17.63
CA GLU A 5 -10.51 15.86 17.92
C GLU A 5 -11.69 15.25 17.15
N ALA A 6 -12.84 15.93 17.12
CA ALA A 6 -14.02 15.44 16.38
C ALA A 6 -13.78 15.33 14.85
N LYS A 7 -12.95 16.23 14.28
CA LYS A 7 -12.58 16.14 12.85
C LYS A 7 -11.58 15.01 12.62
N ALA A 8 -10.67 14.79 13.56
CA ALA A 8 -9.71 13.69 13.49
C ALA A 8 -10.42 12.32 13.56
N GLU A 9 -11.38 12.16 14.47
CA GLU A 9 -12.18 10.93 14.60
C GLU A 9 -12.97 10.65 13.32
N LYS A 10 -13.68 11.66 12.78
CA LYS A 10 -14.40 11.51 11.52
C LYS A 10 -13.48 11.10 10.37
N LEU A 11 -12.31 11.73 10.25
CA LEU A 11 -11.34 11.39 9.22
C LEU A 11 -10.81 9.96 9.35
N ALA A 12 -10.54 9.51 10.59
CA ALA A 12 -10.08 8.16 10.85
C ALA A 12 -11.13 7.12 10.41
N VAL A 13 -12.38 7.29 10.84
CA VAL A 13 -13.49 6.39 10.46
C VAL A 13 -13.69 6.34 8.94
N GLU A 14 -13.68 7.49 8.26
CA GLU A 14 -13.81 7.54 6.81
C GLU A 14 -12.63 6.88 6.08
N THR A 15 -11.42 7.00 6.65
CA THR A 15 -10.22 6.39 6.07
C THR A 15 -10.26 4.87 6.24
N ASP A 16 -10.60 4.37 7.42
CA ASP A 16 -10.74 2.94 7.69
C ASP A 16 -11.78 2.31 6.76
N ALA A 17 -12.94 2.94 6.60
CA ALA A 17 -13.99 2.46 5.69
C ALA A 17 -13.49 2.33 4.24
N LYS A 18 -12.69 3.30 3.77
CA LYS A 18 -12.11 3.26 2.41
C LYS A 18 -11.06 2.16 2.27
N LEU A 19 -10.24 1.95 3.29
CA LEU A 19 -9.23 0.88 3.29
C LEU A 19 -9.90 -0.51 3.26
N THR A 20 -10.91 -0.75 4.11
CA THR A 20 -11.68 -2.00 4.10
C THR A 20 -12.39 -2.23 2.77
N ALA A 21 -12.92 -1.18 2.14
CA ALA A 21 -13.53 -1.29 0.82
C ALA A 21 -12.50 -1.70 -0.26
N ALA A 22 -11.29 -1.13 -0.23
CA ALA A 22 -10.22 -1.49 -1.15
C ALA A 22 -9.79 -2.97 -0.98
N GLU A 23 -9.65 -3.44 0.26
CA GLU A 23 -9.36 -4.86 0.56
C GLU A 23 -10.46 -5.78 0.01
N SER A 24 -11.72 -5.39 0.20
CA SER A 24 -12.87 -6.18 -0.26
C SER A 24 -12.92 -6.28 -1.79
N GLN A 25 -12.55 -5.22 -2.50
CA GLN A 25 -12.53 -5.21 -3.97
C GLN A 25 -11.48 -6.17 -4.55
N THR A 26 -10.38 -6.39 -3.84
CA THR A 26 -9.25 -7.20 -4.32
C THR A 26 -9.23 -8.62 -3.74
N ALA A 27 -10.14 -8.92 -2.80
CA ALA A 27 -10.25 -10.21 -2.12
C ALA A 27 -10.47 -11.41 -3.07
N SER A 28 -11.10 -11.19 -4.22
CA SER A 28 -11.37 -12.23 -5.22
C SER A 28 -10.19 -12.55 -6.15
N ILE A 29 -9.10 -11.77 -6.08
CA ILE A 29 -7.90 -11.95 -6.91
C ILE A 29 -7.12 -13.18 -6.43
N LYS A 30 -7.29 -14.30 -7.14
CA LYS A 30 -6.59 -15.56 -6.87
C LYS A 30 -5.11 -15.51 -7.26
N GLU A 31 -4.82 -14.92 -8.41
CA GLU A 31 -3.47 -14.81 -8.94
C GLU A 31 -2.95 -13.37 -8.84
N ARG A 32 -2.23 -13.09 -7.76
CA ARG A 32 -1.65 -11.75 -7.53
C ARG A 32 -0.46 -11.51 -8.45
N LYS A 33 -0.53 -10.44 -9.25
CA LYS A 33 0.57 -10.05 -10.14
C LYS A 33 1.76 -9.51 -9.34
N ARG A 34 2.97 -9.78 -9.82
CA ARG A 34 4.21 -9.27 -9.23
C ARG A 34 4.43 -7.84 -9.70
N VAL A 35 4.56 -6.90 -8.77
CA VAL A 35 4.71 -5.46 -9.03
C VAL A 35 6.03 -4.98 -8.46
N LEU A 36 6.78 -4.19 -9.24
CA LEU A 36 7.99 -3.51 -8.79
C LEU A 36 7.72 -2.00 -8.75
N PHE A 37 7.79 -1.40 -7.57
CA PHE A 37 7.67 0.05 -7.42
C PHE A 37 9.05 0.70 -7.45
N VAL A 38 9.32 1.51 -8.47
CA VAL A 38 10.62 2.18 -8.67
C VAL A 38 10.56 3.58 -8.09
N LEU A 39 11.44 3.87 -7.12
CA LEU A 39 11.61 5.20 -6.53
C LEU A 39 12.47 6.09 -7.42
N SER A 40 13.53 5.52 -7.99
CA SER A 40 14.44 6.21 -8.90
C SER A 40 15.28 5.24 -9.72
N THR A 41 15.87 5.74 -10.80
CA THR A 41 16.89 5.05 -11.59
C THR A 41 18.15 5.93 -11.68
N GLN A 42 19.33 5.35 -11.43
CA GLN A 42 20.60 6.08 -11.46
C GLN A 42 21.71 5.17 -11.99
N GLY A 43 22.34 5.56 -13.11
CA GLY A 43 23.48 4.81 -13.67
C GLY A 43 23.16 3.34 -13.95
N GLY A 44 21.95 3.05 -14.44
CA GLY A 44 21.49 1.68 -14.72
C GLY A 44 21.04 0.89 -13.48
N LYS A 45 21.12 1.46 -12.27
CA LYS A 45 20.64 0.83 -11.03
C LYS A 45 19.24 1.31 -10.69
N ILE A 46 18.42 0.39 -10.18
CA ILE A 46 17.06 0.65 -9.73
C ILE A 46 17.06 0.73 -8.20
N LEU A 47 16.49 1.80 -7.65
CA LEU A 47 16.08 1.86 -6.25
C LEU A 47 14.59 1.53 -6.19
N ALA A 48 14.25 0.40 -5.57
CA ALA A 48 12.88 -0.09 -5.46
C ALA A 48 12.40 -0.10 -4.01
N ALA A 49 11.10 0.09 -3.80
CA ALA A 49 10.49 0.04 -2.49
C ALA A 49 10.33 -1.41 -2.00
N GLY A 50 11.05 -1.77 -0.94
CA GLY A 50 11.01 -3.10 -0.30
C GLY A 50 9.83 -3.28 0.67
N SER A 51 9.93 -4.27 1.55
CA SER A 51 8.98 -4.51 2.64
C SER A 51 8.82 -3.29 3.56
N ASP A 52 7.68 -3.21 4.24
CA ASP A 52 7.38 -2.19 5.27
C ASP A 52 7.46 -0.74 4.77
N THR A 53 7.30 -0.55 3.46
CA THR A 53 7.15 0.76 2.83
C THR A 53 5.69 1.06 2.53
N ALA A 54 5.34 2.35 2.38
CA ALA A 54 4.00 2.73 1.93
C ALA A 54 3.63 2.09 0.59
N ALA A 55 4.58 1.97 -0.33
CA ALA A 55 4.38 1.31 -1.62
C ALA A 55 4.07 -0.18 -1.47
N ASP A 56 4.72 -0.88 -0.53
CA ASP A 56 4.40 -2.28 -0.23
C ASP A 56 2.97 -2.45 0.28
N GLY A 57 2.53 -1.58 1.20
CA GLY A 57 1.15 -1.55 1.68
C GLY A 57 0.13 -1.31 0.56
N ILE A 58 0.38 -0.31 -0.29
CA ILE A 58 -0.48 0.01 -1.44
C ILE A 58 -0.55 -1.17 -2.42
N ILE A 59 0.58 -1.79 -2.77
CA ILE A 59 0.61 -2.95 -3.67
C ILE A 59 -0.23 -4.10 -3.11
N LYS A 60 -0.10 -4.39 -1.81
CA LYS A 60 -0.86 -5.45 -1.15
C LYS A 60 -2.37 -5.15 -1.13
N LEU A 61 -2.77 -3.92 -0.79
CA LEU A 61 -4.17 -3.48 -0.82
C LEU A 61 -4.76 -3.57 -2.23
N ALA A 62 -3.98 -3.25 -3.25
CA ALA A 62 -4.37 -3.38 -4.66
C ALA A 62 -4.40 -4.83 -5.18
N GLY A 63 -4.15 -5.84 -4.32
CA GLY A 63 -4.14 -7.25 -4.68
C GLY A 63 -2.89 -7.69 -5.45
N GLY A 64 -1.82 -6.90 -5.41
CA GLY A 64 -0.52 -7.24 -5.98
C GLY A 64 0.41 -7.96 -5.00
N LYS A 65 1.52 -8.47 -5.52
CA LYS A 65 2.66 -8.97 -4.75
C LYS A 65 3.87 -8.09 -5.02
N ASN A 66 4.40 -7.43 -3.99
CA ASN A 66 5.62 -6.65 -4.13
C ASN A 66 6.79 -7.56 -4.48
N LEU A 67 7.44 -7.29 -5.61
CA LEU A 67 8.58 -8.06 -6.10
C LEU A 67 9.83 -7.89 -5.23
N ALA A 68 10.01 -6.70 -4.63
CA ALA A 68 11.18 -6.35 -3.84
C ALA A 68 11.00 -6.62 -2.33
N ALA A 69 9.82 -7.05 -1.90
CA ALA A 69 9.59 -7.46 -0.52
C ALA A 69 10.22 -8.83 -0.24
N LEU A 70 10.87 -8.97 0.91
CA LEU A 70 11.37 -10.26 1.38
C LEU A 70 10.17 -11.17 1.66
N GLY A 71 10.15 -12.35 1.03
CA GLY A 71 9.15 -13.36 1.32
C GLY A 71 9.32 -13.88 2.75
N ARG A 72 8.25 -13.84 3.53
CA ARG A 72 8.07 -14.81 4.61
C ARG A 72 7.29 -15.99 4.07
#